data_AF-A0A3P8K130-F1
#
_entry.id   AF-A0A3P8K130-F1
#
_cell.length_a   1.000
_cell.length_b   1.000
_cell.length_c   1.000
_cell.angle_alpha   90.00
_cell.angle_beta   90.00
_cell.angle_gamma   90.00
#
_symmetry.space_group_name_H-M   'P 1'
#
loop_
_entity.id
_entity.type
_entity.pdbx_description
1 polymer ?
#
loop_
_entity_poly.entity_id
_entity_poly.type
_entity_poly.pdbx_seq_one_letter_code
_entity_poly.pdbx_strand_id
1 'polypeptide(L)'
;MVNDDAAPTFERKCTPGPQERWLTVLPGIGWDNLVNEERGPTIDLEKYDSCRHSIDGQFLIPDDILIEPRKHSQVDLTSDVFESTSQCTSLTAYSINSAIDFGATYYRINGDFSFEKESLRQDLVRA
;
A
#
# COMPACT_ATOMS: atom_id res chain seq x y z
N MET A 1 1.23 48.39 -14.10
CA MET A 1 2.01 47.16 -13.91
C MET A 1 1.48 46.52 -12.65
N VAL A 2 0.54 45.58 -12.79
CA VAL A 2 0.09 44.72 -11.69
C VAL A 2 0.57 43.34 -12.09
N ASN A 3 1.51 42.80 -11.34
CA ASN A 3 1.98 41.42 -11.51
C ASN A 3 1.17 40.57 -10.53
N ASP A 4 0.08 39.97 -10.99
CA ASP A 4 -0.74 39.01 -10.26
C ASP A 4 -0.41 37.57 -10.71
N ASP A 5 0.86 37.18 -10.61
CA ASP A 5 1.33 35.81 -10.90
C ASP A 5 1.87 35.12 -9.64
N ALA A 6 1.18 35.27 -8.51
CA ALA A 6 1.36 34.36 -7.38
C ALA A 6 0.40 33.17 -7.58
N ALA A 7 0.95 32.04 -8.03
CA ALA A 7 0.24 30.77 -7.97
C ALA A 7 -0.33 30.57 -6.56
N PRO A 8 -1.58 30.09 -6.40
CA PRO A 8 -2.17 29.91 -5.09
C PRO A 8 -1.28 28.96 -4.28
N THR A 9 -0.58 29.50 -3.29
CA THR A 9 0.11 28.70 -2.29
C THR A 9 -0.97 28.00 -1.50
N PHE A 10 -1.15 26.70 -1.75
CA PHE A 10 -2.06 25.86 -0.97
C PHE A 10 -1.49 25.76 0.45
N GLU A 11 -1.86 26.72 1.28
CA GLU A 11 -1.41 26.79 2.67
C GLU A 11 -2.08 25.62 3.40
N ARG A 12 -1.31 24.56 3.66
CA ARG A 12 -1.81 23.39 4.37
C ARG A 12 -2.23 23.81 5.77
N LYS A 13 -3.53 23.77 6.05
CA LYS A 13 -4.15 24.19 7.32
C LYS A 13 -3.57 23.47 8.54
N CYS A 14 -3.17 22.21 8.37
CA CYS A 14 -2.60 21.40 9.44
C CYS A 14 -1.15 21.06 9.11
N THR A 15 -0.29 21.13 10.13
CA THR A 15 1.10 20.72 10.06
C THR A 15 1.40 19.75 11.20
N PRO A 16 2.26 18.74 10.99
CA PRO A 16 2.67 17.84 12.06
C PRO A 16 3.39 18.63 13.16
N GLY A 17 3.18 18.22 14.41
CA GLY A 17 3.96 18.71 15.54
C GLY A 17 5.47 18.38 15.43
N PRO A 18 6.31 18.89 16.35
CA PRO A 18 7.78 18.79 16.27
C PRO A 18 8.35 17.37 16.18
N GLN A 19 7.64 16.37 16.71
CA GLN A 19 8.03 14.96 16.69
C GLN A 19 7.09 14.09 15.85
N GLU A 20 6.07 14.71 15.27
CA GLU A 20 5.03 14.05 14.50
C GLU A 20 5.38 14.01 13.02
N ARG A 21 4.83 13.04 12.29
CA ARG A 21 5.06 12.87 10.86
C ARG A 21 3.74 12.73 10.12
N TRP A 22 3.77 12.95 8.81
CA TRP A 22 2.68 12.53 7.95
C TRP A 22 2.64 11.01 7.89
N LEU A 23 1.47 10.40 8.03
CA LEU A 23 1.32 8.99 7.70
C LEU A 23 1.39 8.82 6.18
N THR A 24 2.42 8.12 5.68
CA THR A 24 2.67 7.98 4.24
C THR A 24 2.07 6.71 3.64
N VAL A 25 1.78 5.70 4.46
CA VAL A 25 1.17 4.44 4.02
C VAL A 25 -0.33 4.54 4.27
N LEU A 26 -1.09 4.84 3.22
CA LEU A 26 -2.52 5.10 3.30
C LEU A 26 -3.30 4.11 2.43
N PRO A 27 -4.43 3.57 2.92
CA PRO A 27 -5.38 2.87 2.06
C PRO A 27 -6.06 3.84 1.10
N GLY A 28 -6.84 3.31 0.15
CA GLY A 28 -7.61 4.12 -0.79
C GLY A 28 -6.87 4.45 -2.09
N ILE A 29 -5.68 3.89 -2.28
CA ILE A 29 -5.02 3.79 -3.58
C ILE A 29 -5.61 2.58 -4.32
N GLY A 30 -5.93 2.71 -5.60
CA GLY A 30 -6.39 1.58 -6.41
C GLY A 30 -5.33 0.49 -6.49
N TRP A 31 -5.72 -0.74 -6.82
CA TRP A 31 -4.79 -1.86 -6.91
C TRP A 31 -5.07 -2.73 -8.12
N ASP A 32 -4.05 -2.96 -8.94
CA ASP A 32 -4.10 -3.94 -10.01
C ASP A 32 -3.62 -5.29 -9.49
N ASN A 33 -4.59 -6.17 -9.27
CA ASN A 33 -4.37 -7.46 -8.65
C ASN A 33 -3.68 -8.49 -9.56
N LEU A 34 -3.42 -8.19 -10.84
CA LEU A 34 -2.67 -9.11 -11.71
C LEU A 34 -1.17 -8.85 -11.61
N VAL A 35 -0.78 -7.58 -11.56
CA VAL A 35 0.63 -7.14 -11.55
C VAL A 35 1.13 -6.73 -10.15
N ASN A 36 0.25 -6.68 -9.15
CA ASN A 36 0.55 -6.19 -7.79
C ASN A 36 1.09 -4.75 -7.80
N GLU A 37 0.36 -3.85 -8.45
CA GLU A 37 0.75 -2.44 -8.55
C GLU A 37 -0.35 -1.51 -8.08
N GLU A 38 0.07 -0.42 -7.46
CA GLU A 38 -0.79 0.71 -7.14
C GLU A 38 -1.36 1.35 -8.42
N ARG A 39 -2.64 1.69 -8.36
CA ARG A 39 -3.38 2.50 -9.33
C ARG A 39 -3.84 3.76 -8.60
N GLY A 40 -4.07 4.85 -9.32
CA GLY A 40 -4.31 6.17 -8.74
C GLY A 40 -5.35 6.22 -7.59
N PRO A 41 -5.39 7.31 -6.83
CA PRO A 41 -6.24 7.43 -5.65
C PRO A 41 -7.72 7.21 -6.00
N THR A 42 -8.41 6.46 -5.15
CA THR A 42 -9.85 6.19 -5.21
C THR A 42 -10.66 7.02 -4.20
N ILE A 43 -9.97 7.63 -3.24
CA ILE A 43 -10.51 8.55 -2.24
C ILE A 43 -9.61 9.79 -2.14
N ASP A 44 -10.09 10.84 -1.47
CA ASP A 44 -9.30 12.03 -1.18
C ASP A 44 -8.33 11.78 0.00
N LEU A 45 -7.05 11.60 -0.32
CA LEU A 45 -5.97 11.39 0.66
C LEU A 45 -5.34 12.69 1.17
N GLU A 46 -5.72 13.84 0.61
CA GLU A 46 -5.14 15.15 0.93
C GLU A 46 -6.01 15.96 1.90
N LYS A 47 -7.16 15.41 2.31
CA LYS A 47 -8.09 16.05 3.23
C LYS A 47 -7.67 15.87 4.69
N TYR A 48 -7.27 16.98 5.32
CA TYR A 48 -6.85 17.06 6.71
C TYR A 48 -7.60 18.18 7.47
N ASP A 49 -8.84 18.52 7.11
CA ASP A 49 -9.52 19.71 7.65
C ASP A 49 -9.72 19.68 9.17
N SER A 50 -9.78 18.48 9.75
CA SER A 50 -9.98 18.26 11.19
C SER A 50 -8.68 18.06 11.97
N CYS A 51 -7.50 18.19 11.34
CA CYS A 51 -6.17 18.03 11.93
C CYS A 51 -6.12 16.81 12.88
N ARG A 52 -6.49 15.62 12.40
CA ARG A 52 -6.54 14.44 13.27
C ARG A 52 -5.14 13.91 13.51
N HIS A 53 -4.93 13.42 14.72
CA HIS A 53 -3.67 12.85 15.17
C HIS A 53 -3.88 11.39 15.55
N SER A 54 -2.85 10.56 15.36
CA SER A 54 -2.84 9.18 15.85
C SER A 54 -2.90 9.17 17.38
N ILE A 55 -3.45 8.10 17.95
CA ILE A 55 -3.65 7.96 19.41
C ILE A 55 -2.33 8.08 20.19
N ASP A 56 -1.23 7.64 19.58
CA ASP A 56 0.12 7.72 20.13
C ASP A 56 0.86 9.03 19.81
N GLY A 57 0.21 9.97 19.11
CA GLY A 57 0.74 11.30 18.78
C GLY A 57 1.92 11.30 17.81
N GLN A 58 2.18 10.19 17.12
CA GLN A 58 3.31 10.06 16.19
C GLN A 58 2.95 10.51 14.76
N PHE A 59 1.66 10.50 14.40
CA PHE A 59 1.24 10.78 13.03
C PHE A 59 0.05 11.72 12.93
N LEU A 60 0.13 12.66 11.98
CA LEU A 60 -1.01 13.39 11.46
C LEU A 60 -1.72 12.51 10.42
N ILE A 61 -3.05 12.38 10.51
CA ILE A 61 -3.84 11.40 9.77
C ILE A 61 -4.95 12.11 8.95
N PRO A 62 -5.22 11.67 7.70
CA PRO A 62 -6.32 12.23 6.89
C PRO A 62 -7.68 12.08 7.57
N ASP A 63 -8.66 12.91 7.19
CA ASP A 63 -10.00 12.96 7.82
C ASP A 63 -10.83 11.68 7.65
N ASP A 64 -10.61 10.93 6.55
CA ASP A 64 -11.43 9.77 6.19
C ASP A 64 -10.75 8.42 6.54
N ILE A 65 -9.67 8.42 7.35
CA ILE A 65 -8.86 7.22 7.66
C ILE A 65 -8.84 6.90 9.15
N LEU A 66 -9.26 5.70 9.55
CA LEU A 66 -9.10 5.22 10.93
C LEU A 66 -7.86 4.34 11.04
N ILE A 67 -7.05 4.56 12.09
CA ILE A 67 -5.86 3.75 12.38
C ILE A 67 -6.13 2.83 13.57
N GLU A 68 -5.79 1.55 13.41
CA GLU A 68 -5.70 0.59 14.50
C GLU A 68 -4.23 0.28 14.82
N PRO A 69 -3.72 0.65 16.01
CA PRO A 69 -2.32 0.42 16.35
C PRO A 69 -2.07 -1.07 16.63
N ARG A 70 -1.28 -1.72 15.77
CA ARG A 70 -0.81 -3.11 15.96
C ARG A 70 0.70 -3.13 16.12
N LYS A 71 1.17 -3.46 17.32
CA LYS A 71 2.60 -3.69 17.61
C LYS A 71 2.89 -5.19 17.55
N HIS A 72 3.47 -5.64 16.44
CA HIS A 72 3.80 -7.05 16.23
C HIS A 72 5.18 -7.18 15.58
N SER A 73 5.95 -8.18 16.00
CA SER A 73 7.26 -8.51 15.44
C SER A 73 7.39 -10.03 15.42
N GLN A 74 7.83 -10.56 14.28
CA GLN A 74 8.06 -11.97 14.05
C GLN A 74 9.45 -12.14 13.41
N VAL A 75 10.16 -13.19 13.83
CA VAL A 75 11.45 -13.59 13.26
C VAL A 75 11.40 -15.08 13.04
N ASP A 76 11.51 -15.50 11.78
CA ASP A 76 11.57 -16.91 11.40
C ASP A 76 13.03 -17.30 11.17
N LEU A 77 13.46 -18.40 11.79
CA LEU A 77 14.83 -18.94 11.69
C LEU A 77 14.94 -20.04 10.62
N THR A 78 13.85 -20.27 9.90
CA THR A 78 13.68 -21.33 8.89
C THR A 78 13.24 -20.71 7.59
N SER A 79 13.50 -21.41 6.48
CA SER A 79 13.09 -20.98 5.14
C SER A 79 11.91 -21.82 4.64
N ASP A 80 10.98 -21.16 3.97
CA ASP A 80 9.96 -21.84 3.17
C ASP A 80 10.55 -22.27 1.83
N VAL A 81 10.18 -23.47 1.37
CA VAL A 81 10.63 -24.03 0.11
C VAL A 81 9.40 -24.31 -0.76
N PHE A 82 9.39 -23.74 -1.96
CA PHE A 82 8.33 -23.93 -2.95
C PHE A 82 8.86 -24.80 -4.11
N GLU A 83 8.10 -25.82 -4.49
CA GLU A 83 8.48 -26.71 -5.60
C GLU A 83 8.21 -26.10 -6.98
N SER A 84 7.36 -25.07 -7.03
CA SER A 84 6.97 -24.39 -8.27
C SER A 84 6.65 -22.94 -8.03
N THR A 85 6.93 -22.09 -9.03
CA THR A 85 6.54 -20.67 -9.01
C THR A 85 5.03 -20.46 -8.85
N SER A 86 4.20 -21.44 -9.22
CA SER A 86 2.75 -21.34 -9.03
C SER A 86 2.34 -21.40 -7.55
N GLN A 87 3.17 -21.97 -6.68
CA GLN A 87 2.94 -22.05 -5.24
C GLN A 87 3.49 -20.84 -4.48
N CYS A 88 4.44 -20.10 -5.06
CA CYS A 88 5.02 -18.91 -4.45
C CYS A 88 3.95 -17.85 -4.20
N THR A 89 3.90 -17.36 -2.96
CA THR A 89 3.01 -16.30 -2.51
C THR A 89 3.77 -14.99 -2.41
N SER A 90 3.14 -13.88 -2.81
CA SER A 90 3.76 -12.56 -2.67
C SER A 90 3.93 -12.17 -1.21
N LEU A 91 5.13 -11.71 -0.84
CA LEU A 91 5.43 -11.30 0.55
C LEU A 91 4.73 -10.00 0.96
N THR A 92 4.42 -9.12 0.00
CA THR A 92 3.83 -7.79 0.26
C THR A 92 2.34 -7.71 -0.05
N ALA A 93 1.85 -8.57 -0.97
CA ALA A 93 0.47 -8.56 -1.44
C ALA A 93 -0.28 -9.87 -1.16
N TYR A 94 0.21 -10.72 -0.25
CA TYR A 94 -0.39 -12.03 0.05
C TYR A 94 -1.91 -11.96 0.34
N SER A 95 -2.33 -11.06 1.22
CA SER A 95 -3.72 -10.96 1.65
C SER A 95 -4.67 -10.57 0.52
N ILE A 96 -4.21 -9.74 -0.42
CA ILE A 96 -5.02 -9.30 -1.57
C ILE A 96 -5.08 -10.43 -2.62
N ASN A 97 -3.95 -11.10 -2.88
CA ASN A 97 -3.89 -12.20 -3.84
C ASN A 97 -4.66 -13.46 -3.40
N SER A 98 -4.69 -13.71 -2.09
CA SER A 98 -5.43 -14.83 -1.48
C SER A 98 -6.91 -14.56 -1.26
N ALA A 99 -7.36 -13.31 -1.43
CA ALA A 99 -8.78 -12.97 -1.37
C ALA A 99 -9.53 -13.66 -2.52
N ILE A 100 -10.42 -14.59 -2.18
CA ILE A 100 -11.24 -15.35 -3.13
C ILE A 100 -12.46 -14.51 -3.49
N ASP A 101 -12.58 -14.09 -4.75
CA ASP A 101 -13.82 -13.51 -5.27
C ASP A 101 -14.83 -14.61 -5.65
N PHE A 102 -16.10 -14.28 -5.48
CA PHE A 102 -17.28 -15.14 -5.59
C PHE A 102 -17.35 -15.91 -6.92
N GLY A 103 -17.33 -17.25 -6.87
CA GLY A 103 -18.02 -18.11 -7.84
C GLY A 103 -17.24 -18.71 -9.03
N ALA A 104 -15.95 -18.42 -9.24
CA ALA A 104 -15.19 -18.95 -10.39
C ALA A 104 -13.92 -19.71 -9.96
N THR A 105 -14.12 -20.85 -9.31
CA THR A 105 -13.10 -21.69 -8.63
C THR A 105 -12.22 -22.53 -9.57
N TYR A 106 -11.66 -21.97 -10.66
CA TYR A 106 -10.79 -22.75 -11.54
C TYR A 106 -9.43 -22.13 -11.87
N TYR A 107 -9.30 -20.79 -11.85
CA TYR A 107 -8.03 -20.14 -12.20
C TYR A 107 -7.71 -19.03 -11.19
N ARG A 108 -6.65 -19.23 -10.41
CA ARG A 108 -6.08 -18.18 -9.53
C ARG A 108 -4.99 -17.48 -10.30
N ILE A 109 -5.31 -16.33 -10.88
CA ILE A 109 -4.36 -15.50 -11.66
C ILE A 109 -3.92 -14.23 -10.90
N ASN A 110 -4.36 -14.07 -9.65
CA ASN A 110 -3.98 -12.92 -8.83
C ASN A 110 -2.47 -12.93 -8.57
N GLY A 111 -1.82 -11.80 -8.86
CA GLY A 111 -0.39 -11.59 -8.74
C GLY A 111 0.45 -12.34 -9.77
N ASP A 112 -0.18 -13.03 -10.74
CA ASP A 112 0.54 -13.90 -11.66
C ASP A 112 1.48 -13.15 -12.60
N PHE A 113 1.23 -11.87 -12.85
CA PHE A 113 2.00 -11.00 -13.74
C PHE A 113 2.85 -9.99 -12.97
N SER A 114 2.99 -10.16 -11.66
CA SER A 114 3.80 -9.25 -10.83
C SER A 114 5.29 -9.40 -11.11
N PHE A 115 6.03 -8.32 -10.88
CA PHE A 115 7.49 -8.29 -11.02
C PHE A 115 8.17 -9.40 -10.21
N GLU A 116 7.72 -9.62 -8.97
CA GLU A 116 8.23 -10.67 -8.08
C GLU A 116 8.13 -12.05 -8.73
N LYS A 117 6.96 -12.38 -9.30
CA LYS A 117 6.71 -13.69 -9.90
C LYS A 117 7.40 -13.87 -11.26
N GLU A 118 7.46 -12.82 -12.06
CA GLU A 118 8.20 -12.83 -13.33
C GLU A 118 9.70 -12.99 -13.11
N SER A 119 10.28 -12.34 -12.09
CA SER A 119 11.69 -12.53 -11.73
C SER A 119 11.98 -13.99 -11.38
N LEU A 120 11.15 -14.61 -10.52
CA LEU A 120 11.31 -16.01 -10.14
C LEU A 120 11.23 -16.97 -11.34
N ARG A 121 10.27 -16.74 -12.27
CA ARG A 121 10.16 -17.54 -13.49
C ARG A 121 11.39 -17.40 -14.38
N GLN A 122 11.90 -16.17 -14.55
CA GLN A 122 13.09 -15.93 -15.36
C GLN A 122 14.34 -16.58 -14.78
N ASP A 123 14.51 -16.54 -13.47
CA ASP A 123 15.66 -17.12 -12.78
C ASP A 123 15.65 -18.65 -12.90
N LEU A 124 14.49 -19.29 -12.79
CA LEU A 124 14.36 -20.75 -12.91
C LEU A 124 14.53 -21.28 -14.33
N VAL A 125 14.19 -20.48 -15.35
CA VAL A 125 14.43 -20.87 -16.76
C VAL A 125 15.92 -20.75 -17.14
N ARG A 126 16.70 -19.96 -16.39
CA ARG A 126 18.14 -19.76 -16.63
C ARG A 126 19.04 -20.74 -15.88
N ALA A 127 18.51 -21.44 -14.88
CA ALA A 127 19.22 -22.44 -14.08
C ALA A 127 19.29 -23.80 -14.78
#